data_AF-A0A0L7RFB0-F1
#
_entry.id   AF-A0A0L7RFB0-F1
#
_cell.length_a   1.000
_cell.length_b   1.000
_cell.length_c   1.000
_cell.angle_alpha   90.00
_cell.angle_beta   90.00
_cell.angle_gamma   90.00
#
_symmetry.space_group_name_H-M   'P 1'
#
loop_
_entity.id
_entity.type
_entity.pdbx_description
1 polymer ?
#
loop_
_entity_poly.entity_id
_entity_poly.type
_entity_poly.pdbx_seq_one_letter_code
_entity_poly.pdbx_strand_id
1 'polypeptide(L)' 'LGYETVQRPFYSPDISPTDYHLFKHFRHFIKEKAFRNERDVKQAFVDFVDFKPRNIFRNSTNKLAEH' A
#
# COMPACT_ATOMS: atom_id res chain seq x y z
N LEU A 1 -14.12 -20.09 -0.38
CA LEU A 1 -13.37 -19.26 0.60
C LEU A 1 -14.26 -18.28 1.39
N GLY A 2 -15.57 -18.13 1.10
CA GLY A 2 -16.51 -17.49 2.04
C GLY A 2 -16.26 -16.01 2.37
N TYR A 3 -15.51 -15.29 1.54
CA TYR A 3 -15.23 -13.87 1.78
C TYR A 3 -16.41 -13.01 1.29
N GLU A 4 -16.92 -12.14 2.16
CA GLU A 4 -17.85 -11.09 1.75
C GLU A 4 -17.11 -10.02 0.94
N THR A 5 -17.63 -9.73 -0.25
CA THR A 5 -17.13 -8.66 -1.11
C THR A 5 -17.82 -7.35 -0.77
N VAL A 6 -17.07 -6.38 -0.27
CA VAL A 6 -17.55 -5.00 -0.11
C VAL A 6 -17.74 -4.38 -1.50
N GLN A 7 -18.95 -3.93 -1.81
CA GLN A 7 -19.22 -3.24 -3.07
C GLN A 7 -18.47 -1.90 -3.07
N ARG A 8 -17.58 -1.71 -4.06
CA ARG A 8 -16.88 -0.44 -4.27
C ARG A 8 -17.55 0.30 -5.44
N PRO A 9 -17.83 1.61 -5.30
CA PRO A 9 -18.39 2.39 -6.40
C PRO A 9 -17.45 2.37 -7.61
N PHE A 10 -18.02 2.24 -8.81
CA PHE A 10 -17.28 2.30 -10.06
C PHE A 10 -16.56 3.66 -10.17
N TYR A 11 -15.25 3.61 -10.36
CA TYR A 11 -14.36 4.78 -10.49
C TYR A 11 -14.46 5.78 -9.33
N SER A 12 -14.19 5.32 -8.10
CA SER A 12 -13.69 6.23 -7.07
C SER A 12 -12.22 6.57 -7.37
N PRO A 13 -11.85 7.86 -7.51
CA PRO A 13 -10.44 8.28 -7.61
C PRO A 13 -9.63 7.85 -6.38
N ASP A 14 -10.32 7.55 -5.27
CA ASP A 14 -9.83 6.80 -4.12
C ASP A 14 -9.69 5.31 -4.44
N ILE A 15 -8.75 5.00 -5.35
CA ILE A 15 -8.13 3.67 -5.47
C ILE A 15 -7.62 3.33 -4.07
N SER A 16 -8.44 2.61 -3.28
CA SER A 16 -8.22 2.13 -1.91
C SER A 16 -7.36 3.07 -1.06
N PRO A 17 -7.87 3.69 0.02
CA PRO A 17 -7.04 4.52 0.90
C PRO A 17 -5.71 3.85 1.26
N THR A 18 -5.72 2.52 1.44
CA THR A 18 -4.51 1.71 1.61
C THR A 18 -3.58 1.73 0.40
N ASP A 19 -4.06 1.53 -0.82
CA ASP A 19 -3.23 1.47 -2.04
C ASP A 19 -2.65 2.86 -2.36
N TYR A 20 -3.46 3.92 -2.35
CA TYR A 20 -2.96 5.28 -2.58
C TYR A 20 -1.91 5.70 -1.53
N HIS A 21 -2.17 5.44 -0.24
CA HIS A 21 -1.21 5.78 0.82
C HIS A 21 0.05 4.91 0.76
N LEU A 22 -0.07 3.62 0.46
CA LEU A 22 1.05 2.68 0.36
C LEU A 22 1.98 3.09 -0.79
N PHE A 23 1.43 3.28 -2.00
CA PHE A 23 2.23 3.64 -3.17
C PHE A 23 2.82 5.05 -3.04
N LYS A 24 2.14 5.99 -2.38
CA LYS A 24 2.72 7.30 -2.08
C LYS A 24 3.98 7.16 -1.23
N HIS A 25 3.95 6.38 -0.15
CA HIS A 25 5.13 6.16 0.68
C HIS A 25 6.22 5.35 -0.02
N PHE A 26 5.83 4.33 -0.80
CA PHE A 26 6.76 3.53 -1.58
C PHE A 26 7.51 4.37 -2.61
N ARG A 27 6.80 5.26 -3.33
CA ARG A 27 7.41 6.21 -4.28
C ARG A 27 8.47 7.10 -3.64
N HIS A 28 8.25 7.52 -2.39
CA HIS A 28 9.26 8.28 -1.65
C HIS A 28 10.44 7.40 -1.24
N PHE A 29 10.19 6.16 -0.79
CA PHE A 29 11.23 5.20 -0.39
C PHE A 29 12.19 4.83 -1.52
N ILE A 30 11.69 4.76 -2.76
CA ILE A 30 12.50 4.39 -3.94
C ILE A 30 13.02 5.60 -4.72
N LYS A 31 12.70 6.84 -4.32
CA LYS A 31 12.97 8.05 -5.13
C LYS A 31 14.45 8.23 -5.48
N GLU A 32 15.35 7.79 -4.61
CA GLU A 32 16.80 7.93 -4.78
C GLU A 32 17.50 6.58 -5.03
N LYS A 33 16.74 5.52 -5.32
CA LYS A 33 17.27 4.18 -5.58
C LYS A 33 17.32 3.90 -7.08
N ALA A 34 18.46 3.41 -7.55
CA ALA A 34 18.60 2.85 -8.90
C ALA A 34 18.54 1.32 -8.84
N PHE A 35 17.71 0.71 -9.68
CA PHE A 35 17.57 -0.74 -9.77
C PHE A 35 18.22 -1.24 -11.06
N ARG A 36 19.02 -2.30 -10.98
CA ARG A 36 19.70 -2.89 -12.15
C ARG A 36 18.92 -4.06 -12.73
N ASN A 37 18.08 -4.70 -11.91
CA ASN A 37 17.31 -5.87 -12.31
C ASN A 37 16.05 -6.01 -11.43
N GLU A 38 15.18 -6.94 -11.83
CA GLU A 38 13.92 -7.23 -11.13
C GLU A 38 14.12 -7.68 -9.68
N ARG A 39 15.21 -8.40 -9.36
CA ARG A 39 15.50 -8.86 -7.99
C ARG A 39 15.76 -7.66 -7.08
N ASP A 40 16.45 -6.63 -7.56
CA ASP A 40 16.70 -5.41 -6.78
C ASP A 40 15.37 -4.70 -6.45
N VAL A 41 14.42 -4.69 -7.38
CA VAL A 41 13.08 -4.12 -7.16
C VAL A 41 12.30 -4.93 -6.13
N LYS A 42 12.31 -6.27 -6.26
CA LYS A 42 11.66 -7.17 -5.30
C LYS A 42 12.24 -7.00 -3.90
N GLN A 43 13.55 -6.92 -3.78
CA GLN A 43 14.21 -6.74 -2.48
C GLN A 43 13.84 -5.38 -1.87
N ALA A 44 13.85 -4.30 -2.65
CA ALA A 44 13.46 -2.99 -2.14
C ALA A 44 11.99 -2.92 -1.71
N PHE A 45 11.10 -3.70 -2.33
CA PHE A 45 9.73 -3.83 -1.86
C PHE A 45 9.64 -4.58 -0.53
N VAL A 46 10.39 -5.67 -0.36
CA VAL A 46 10.51 -6.38 0.93
C VAL A 46 11.04 -5.44 2.01
N ASP A 47 12.15 -4.74 1.74
CA ASP A 47 12.75 -3.79 2.68
C ASP A 47 11.77 -2.67 3.07
N PHE A 48 10.94 -2.21 2.13
CA PHE A 48 9.91 -1.19 2.39
C PHE A 48 8.81 -1.70 3.33
N VAL A 49 8.34 -2.93 3.09
CA VAL A 49 7.34 -3.58 3.94
C VAL A 49 7.89 -3.83 5.34
N ASP A 50 9.17 -4.22 5.45
CA ASP A 50 9.85 -4.44 6.74
C ASP A 50 10.17 -3.14 7.48
N PHE A 51 10.54 -2.07 6.75
CA PHE A 51 10.85 -0.75 7.32
C PHE A 51 9.61 -0.06 7.88
N LYS A 52 8.43 -0.22 7.27
CA LYS A 52 7.20 0.37 7.78
C LYS A 52 6.69 -0.46 8.97
N PRO A 53 6.54 0.12 10.17
CA PRO A 53 5.87 -0.59 11.25
C PRO A 53 4.45 -0.95 10.81
N ARG A 54 3.98 -2.14 11.22
CA ARG A 54 2.62 -2.75 11.06
C ARG A 54 1.41 -1.81 11.22
N ASN A 55 1.63 -0.56 11.62
CA ASN A 55 0.64 0.46 11.95
C ASN A 55 0.04 1.18 10.74
N ILE A 56 0.61 1.08 9.53
CA ILE A 56 -0.04 1.66 8.32
C ILE A 56 -1.35 0.94 8.00
N PHE A 57 -1.33 -0.39 8.07
CA PHE A 57 -2.51 -1.21 7.82
C PHE A 57 -3.58 -1.05 8.92
N ARG A 58 -3.18 -0.64 10.13
CA ARG A 58 -4.11 -0.42 11.25
C ARG A 58 -4.82 0.93 11.17
N ASN A 59 -4.14 1.96 10.66
CA ASN A 59 -4.75 3.29 10.52
C ASN A 59 -5.71 3.39 9.33
N SER A 60 -5.56 2.55 8.29
CA SER A 60 -6.49 2.51 7.16
C SER A 60 -7.78 1.76 7.48
N THR A 61 -7.76 0.74 8.35
CA THR A 61 -8.98 0.03 8.79
C THR A 61 -9.85 0.89 9.70
N ASN A 62 -9.26 1.73 10.57
CA ASN A 62 -10.04 2.59 11.46
C ASN A 62 -10.75 3.73 10.73
N LYS A 63 -10.23 4.19 9.59
CA LYS A 63 -10.89 5.21 8.76
C LYS A 63 -12.09 4.69 7.96
N LEU A 64 -12.25 3.37 7.84
CA LEU A 64 -13.42 2.74 7.21
C LEU A 64 -14.59 2.58 8.19
N ALA A 65 -14.35 2.71 9.50
CA ALA A 65 -15.38 2.56 10.54
C ALA A 65 -16.06 3.88 10.95
N GLU A 66 -15.60 5.03 10.45
CA GLU A 66 -16.17 6.35 10.74
C GLU A 66 -17.08 6.90 9.63
N HIS A 67 -17.56 6.07 8.70
CA HIS A 67 -18.48 6.49 7.65
C HIS A 67 -19.62 5.52 7.38
#